data_AF-A0A117ITP3-F1
#
_entry.id   AF-A0A117ITP3-F1
#
_cell.length_a   1.000
_cell.length_b   1.000
_cell.length_c   1.000
_cell.angle_alpha   90.00
_cell.angle_beta   90.00
_cell.angle_gamma   90.00
#
_symmetry.space_group_name_H-M   'P 1'
#
loop_
_entity.id
_entity.type
_entity.pdbx_description
1 polymer ?
#
loop_
_entity_poly.entity_id
_entity_poly.type
_entity_poly.pdbx_seq_one_letter_code
_entity_poly.pdbx_strand_id
1 'polypeptide(L)'
;MRARGLIITLILLTAAAGLIPFAGASSGKPLIVTSIAPIASIVQDAFGDSVDVVYIIPPGADPHEYQLTASQIELLRKADVIVTTGGHLPVEKKIAELKEEGTITGEALFLDDYKREGFRYLPEHWYNDKDNPHGIWLDPTNALAVAKATEKALESVDPVHSDVYESEYRSFEERVNAIVEAYQALAGKNHTAVIQMPSDQYAIEWLGIKAVASIKPEEEVPAIGVDDLVPTARKADIIVYALDSPDQMKDAAKELAAKSGKPFAEITVFWSDRPYTEVLIENSAAVVKALGGRPGEILPVQRDDVERYVALSLVVGIVLGVALGVILKK
;
A
#
# COMPACT_ATOMS: atom_id res chain seq x y z
N MET A 1 -40.43 -60.37 -60.48
CA MET A 1 -39.06 -60.04 -60.00
C MET A 1 -39.15 -58.75 -59.18
N ARG A 2 -38.63 -58.80 -57.94
CA ARG A 2 -38.16 -57.69 -57.06
C ARG A 2 -39.21 -56.60 -56.69
N ALA A 3 -39.91 -56.70 -55.56
CA ALA A 3 -39.48 -56.47 -54.16
C ALA A 3 -39.19 -54.99 -53.81
N ARG A 4 -40.18 -54.40 -53.10
CA ARG A 4 -40.10 -53.58 -51.86
C ARG A 4 -39.01 -52.50 -51.72
N GLY A 5 -39.44 -51.28 -51.37
CA GLY A 5 -38.63 -50.37 -50.56
C GLY A 5 -38.90 -48.88 -50.76
N LEU A 6 -40.00 -48.38 -50.18
CA LEU A 6 -40.22 -46.96 -49.91
C LEU A 6 -39.23 -46.54 -48.81
N ILE A 7 -38.33 -45.58 -49.08
CA ILE A 7 -37.57 -44.90 -48.04
C ILE A 7 -37.84 -43.39 -48.19
N ILE A 8 -38.77 -42.93 -47.37
CA ILE A 8 -38.97 -41.52 -47.03
C ILE A 8 -37.89 -41.19 -46.00
N THR A 9 -36.88 -40.41 -46.38
CA THR A 9 -35.95 -39.82 -45.40
C THR A 9 -36.43 -38.41 -45.09
N LEU A 10 -37.19 -38.34 -44.00
CA LEU A 10 -37.60 -37.13 -43.30
C LEU A 10 -36.36 -36.57 -42.57
N ILE A 11 -35.73 -35.52 -43.11
CA ILE A 11 -34.72 -34.76 -42.36
C ILE A 11 -35.46 -33.80 -41.45
N LEU A 12 -35.78 -34.29 -40.25
CA LEU A 12 -36.07 -33.49 -39.07
C LEU A 12 -34.73 -33.26 -38.37
N LEU A 13 -34.12 -32.09 -38.53
CA LEU A 13 -33.06 -31.64 -37.64
C LEU A 13 -33.36 -30.23 -37.13
N THR A 14 -34.07 -30.24 -36.00
CA THR A 14 -33.77 -29.48 -34.80
C THR A 14 -33.45 -28.00 -34.96
N ALA A 15 -34.51 -27.19 -34.87
CA ALA A 15 -34.48 -25.90 -34.21
C ALA A 15 -34.01 -26.09 -32.75
N ALA A 16 -32.72 -25.96 -32.52
CA ALA A 16 -32.17 -25.54 -31.23
C ALA A 16 -31.48 -24.20 -31.48
N ALA A 17 -32.31 -23.15 -31.61
CA ALA A 17 -31.84 -21.81 -31.35
C ALA A 17 -31.40 -21.81 -29.89
N GLY A 18 -30.11 -22.02 -29.66
CA GLY A 18 -29.51 -21.88 -28.35
C GLY A 18 -29.91 -20.51 -27.82
N LEU A 19 -30.70 -20.50 -26.76
CA LEU A 19 -30.72 -19.36 -25.86
C LEU A 19 -29.27 -19.17 -25.43
N ILE A 20 -28.59 -18.22 -26.05
CA ILE A 20 -27.43 -17.60 -25.46
C ILE A 20 -28.01 -16.92 -24.21
N PRO A 21 -27.68 -17.35 -22.98
CA PRO A 21 -28.04 -16.56 -21.83
C PRO A 21 -27.34 -15.22 -22.04
N PHE A 22 -28.15 -14.18 -22.22
CA PHE A 22 -27.69 -12.80 -22.18
C PHE A 22 -27.20 -12.61 -20.74
N ALA A 23 -25.89 -12.82 -20.53
CA ALA A 23 -25.25 -12.45 -19.29
C ALA A 23 -25.52 -10.96 -19.12
N GLY A 24 -26.32 -10.62 -18.09
CA GLY A 24 -26.60 -9.24 -17.73
C GLY A 24 -25.31 -8.59 -17.25
N ALA A 25 -24.46 -8.17 -18.18
CA ALA A 25 -23.29 -7.36 -17.89
C ALA A 25 -23.76 -5.92 -17.69
N SER A 26 -24.08 -5.60 -16.45
CA SER A 26 -23.94 -4.28 -15.85
C SER A 26 -24.22 -4.38 -14.34
N SER A 27 -23.46 -5.19 -13.60
CA SER A 27 -23.18 -4.83 -12.21
C SER A 27 -22.20 -3.65 -12.27
N GLY A 28 -22.42 -2.61 -11.45
CA GLY A 28 -21.43 -1.54 -11.30
C GLY A 28 -20.10 -2.10 -10.79
N LYS A 29 -19.05 -1.29 -10.83
CA LYS A 29 -17.76 -1.64 -10.21
C LYS A 29 -17.97 -1.91 -8.71
N PRO A 30 -17.26 -2.87 -8.10
CA PRO A 30 -17.30 -3.05 -6.66
C PRO A 30 -16.92 -1.77 -5.93
N LEU A 31 -17.71 -1.39 -4.93
CA LEU A 31 -17.42 -0.26 -4.06
C LEU A 31 -16.53 -0.72 -2.91
N ILE A 32 -15.30 -0.20 -2.87
CA ILE A 32 -14.34 -0.40 -1.80
C ILE A 32 -14.33 0.82 -0.90
N VAL A 33 -14.58 0.61 0.39
CA VAL A 33 -14.49 1.65 1.42
C VAL A 33 -13.29 1.38 2.32
N THR A 34 -12.30 2.26 2.34
CA THR A 34 -11.14 2.13 3.23
C THR A 34 -11.27 3.00 4.48
N SER A 35 -10.56 2.65 5.55
CA SER A 35 -10.55 3.50 6.76
C SER A 35 -9.82 4.82 6.52
N ILE A 36 -8.65 4.79 5.89
CA ILE A 36 -7.79 5.96 5.64
C ILE A 36 -7.33 6.04 4.18
N ALA A 37 -6.91 7.23 3.76
CA ALA A 37 -6.50 7.53 2.39
C ALA A 37 -5.25 6.75 1.90
N PRO A 38 -4.19 6.50 2.71
CA PRO A 38 -3.08 5.66 2.26
C PRO A 38 -3.47 4.22 1.90
N ILE A 39 -4.45 3.64 2.62
CA ILE A 39 -5.00 2.31 2.28
C ILE A 39 -5.81 2.39 0.99
N ALA A 40 -6.59 3.46 0.77
CA ALA A 40 -7.26 3.70 -0.51
C ALA A 40 -6.26 3.80 -1.66
N SER A 41 -5.12 4.46 -1.44
CA SER A 41 -4.06 4.58 -2.45
C SER A 41 -3.47 3.23 -2.86
N ILE A 42 -3.24 2.32 -1.91
CA ILE A 42 -2.79 0.94 -2.21
C ILE A 42 -3.81 0.22 -3.09
N VAL A 43 -5.09 0.23 -2.69
CA VAL A 43 -6.17 -0.42 -3.44
C VAL A 43 -6.34 0.19 -4.83
N GLN A 44 -6.33 1.52 -4.93
CA GLN A 44 -6.53 2.23 -6.19
C GLN A 44 -5.37 2.04 -7.17
N ASP A 45 -4.13 1.98 -6.69
CA ASP A 45 -2.95 1.67 -7.52
C ASP A 45 -2.94 0.19 -7.95
N ALA A 46 -3.45 -0.70 -7.09
CA ALA A 46 -3.56 -2.12 -7.40
C ALA A 46 -4.62 -2.42 -8.47
N PHE A 47 -5.84 -1.92 -8.32
CA PHE A 47 -7.01 -2.34 -9.11
C PHE A 47 -7.57 -1.27 -10.05
N GLY A 48 -7.00 -0.06 -10.04
CA GLY A 48 -7.28 0.96 -11.04
C GLY A 48 -8.77 1.22 -11.29
N ASP A 49 -9.16 1.20 -12.55
CA ASP A 49 -10.53 1.49 -12.97
C ASP A 49 -11.50 0.31 -12.77
N SER A 50 -11.06 -0.85 -12.26
CA SER A 50 -11.94 -2.00 -12.06
C SER A 50 -12.79 -1.91 -10.79
N VAL A 51 -12.46 -0.98 -9.90
CA VAL A 51 -13.13 -0.76 -8.61
C VAL A 51 -13.44 0.73 -8.40
N ASP A 52 -14.40 1.03 -7.52
CA ASP A 52 -14.62 2.39 -7.01
C ASP A 52 -14.08 2.47 -5.57
N VAL A 53 -13.10 3.33 -5.31
CA VAL A 53 -12.46 3.43 -3.98
C VAL A 53 -12.80 4.75 -3.30
N VAL A 54 -13.24 4.69 -2.05
CA VAL A 54 -13.45 5.85 -1.18
C VAL A 54 -12.88 5.57 0.20
N TYR A 55 -12.57 6.62 0.98
CA TYR A 55 -12.06 6.48 2.34
C TYR A 55 -12.94 7.21 3.36
N ILE A 56 -12.97 6.68 4.59
CA ILE A 56 -13.78 7.21 5.69
C ILE A 56 -13.15 8.45 6.31
N ILE A 57 -11.90 8.35 6.78
CA ILE A 57 -11.23 9.43 7.51
C ILE A 57 -10.62 10.39 6.49
N PRO A 58 -11.06 11.67 6.46
CA PRO A 58 -10.54 12.65 5.52
C PRO A 58 -9.11 13.07 5.88
N PRO A 59 -8.28 13.46 4.88
CA PRO A 59 -6.95 14.01 5.14
C PRO A 59 -6.97 15.16 6.14
N GLY A 60 -6.00 15.17 7.05
CA GLY A 60 -5.86 16.19 8.09
C GLY A 60 -6.73 15.99 9.33
N ALA A 61 -7.66 15.03 9.32
CA ALA A 61 -8.31 14.59 10.56
C ALA A 61 -7.40 13.64 11.34
N ASP A 62 -7.47 13.71 12.66
CA ASP A 62 -6.78 12.76 13.54
C ASP A 62 -7.52 11.41 13.53
N PRO A 63 -6.89 10.32 13.04
CA PRO A 63 -7.54 9.01 12.97
C PRO A 63 -7.82 8.37 14.35
N HIS A 64 -7.15 8.81 15.41
CA HIS A 64 -7.34 8.32 16.78
C HIS A 64 -8.56 8.97 17.47
N GLU A 65 -9.00 10.12 16.98
CA GLU A 65 -10.16 10.86 17.52
C GLU A 65 -11.38 10.81 16.58
N TYR A 66 -11.23 10.25 15.38
CA TYR A 66 -12.30 10.25 14.39
C TYR A 66 -13.44 9.30 14.74
N GLN A 67 -14.67 9.77 14.56
CA GLN A 67 -15.89 8.98 14.77
C GLN A 67 -16.72 8.89 13.49
N LEU A 68 -17.34 7.73 13.26
CA LEU A 68 -18.21 7.52 12.12
C LEU A 68 -19.45 8.40 12.20
N THR A 69 -19.76 9.07 11.10
CA THR A 69 -21.03 9.78 10.88
C THR A 69 -22.12 8.83 10.39
N ALA A 70 -23.39 9.21 10.54
CA ALA A 70 -24.52 8.42 10.02
C ALA A 70 -24.42 8.18 8.51
N SER A 71 -23.97 9.17 7.73
CA SER A 71 -23.76 9.02 6.29
C SER A 71 -22.63 8.04 5.95
N GLN A 72 -21.58 7.97 6.76
CA GLN A 72 -20.51 6.99 6.58
C GLN A 72 -20.96 5.58 6.94
N ILE A 73 -21.84 5.42 7.94
CA ILE A 73 -22.47 4.13 8.22
C ILE A 73 -23.29 3.68 7.01
N GLU A 74 -24.10 4.57 6.42
CA GLU A 74 -24.85 4.26 5.19
C GLU A 74 -23.95 3.97 3.98
N LEU A 75 -22.76 4.57 3.91
CA LEU A 75 -21.75 4.24 2.91
C LEU A 75 -21.20 2.82 3.13
N LEU A 76 -20.80 2.48 4.36
CA LEU A 76 -20.30 1.16 4.74
C LEU A 76 -21.34 0.04 4.48
N ARG A 77 -22.64 0.33 4.66
CA ARG A 77 -23.72 -0.60 4.32
C ARG A 77 -23.79 -0.96 2.84
N LYS A 78 -23.29 -0.08 1.96
CA LYS A 78 -23.29 -0.25 0.50
C LYS A 78 -21.95 -0.78 -0.02
N ALA A 79 -20.92 -0.84 0.82
CA ALA A 79 -19.62 -1.32 0.43
C ALA A 79 -19.67 -2.82 0.11
N ASP A 80 -19.02 -3.22 -0.98
CA ASP A 80 -18.79 -4.62 -1.30
C ASP A 80 -17.57 -5.15 -0.52
N VAL A 81 -16.54 -4.31 -0.39
CA VAL A 81 -15.33 -4.60 0.40
C VAL A 81 -14.97 -3.40 1.29
N ILE A 82 -14.57 -3.66 2.52
CA ILE A 82 -14.07 -2.67 3.47
C ILE A 82 -12.63 -3.03 3.84
N VAL A 83 -11.71 -2.10 3.66
CA VAL A 83 -10.27 -2.33 3.89
C VAL A 83 -9.76 -1.44 5.02
N THR A 84 -9.30 -2.05 6.10
CA THR A 84 -8.85 -1.34 7.31
C THR A 84 -7.32 -1.31 7.45
N THR A 85 -6.81 -0.58 8.44
CA THR A 85 -5.40 -0.62 8.85
C THR A 85 -5.06 -1.82 9.74
N GLY A 86 -6.02 -2.73 9.99
CA GLY A 86 -5.85 -3.90 10.85
C GLY A 86 -6.63 -3.86 12.16
N GLY A 87 -7.54 -2.90 12.35
CA GLY A 87 -8.39 -2.78 13.54
C GLY A 87 -7.83 -1.87 14.64
N HIS A 88 -6.80 -1.08 14.33
CA HIS A 88 -6.14 -0.20 15.29
C HIS A 88 -7.01 1.01 15.66
N LEU A 89 -7.77 1.54 14.69
CA LEU A 89 -8.49 2.80 14.84
C LEU A 89 -9.88 2.64 15.48
N PRO A 90 -10.40 3.64 16.22
CA PRO A 90 -11.76 3.59 16.78
C PRO A 90 -12.85 3.36 15.73
N VAL A 91 -12.73 3.97 14.54
CA VAL A 91 -13.67 3.71 13.44
C VAL A 91 -13.68 2.26 12.98
N GLU A 92 -12.52 1.59 13.02
CA GLU A 92 -12.39 0.20 12.58
C GLU A 92 -12.96 -0.77 13.61
N LYS A 93 -12.81 -0.46 14.91
CA LYS A 93 -13.54 -1.15 15.98
C LYS A 93 -15.04 -1.03 15.76
N LYS A 94 -15.53 0.16 15.40
CA LYS A 94 -16.95 0.34 15.12
C LYS A 94 -17.40 -0.39 13.84
N ILE A 95 -16.56 -0.47 12.81
CA ILE A 95 -16.82 -1.29 11.62
C ILE A 95 -16.96 -2.77 12.01
N ALA A 96 -16.08 -3.29 12.86
CA ALA A 96 -16.14 -4.67 13.33
C ALA A 96 -17.46 -4.96 14.07
N GLU A 97 -17.86 -4.09 15.01
CA GLU A 97 -19.15 -4.18 15.71
C GLU A 97 -20.34 -4.18 14.72
N LEU A 98 -20.35 -3.26 13.75
CA LEU A 98 -21.41 -3.15 12.77
C LEU A 98 -21.48 -4.38 11.83
N LYS A 99 -20.35 -5.04 11.57
CA LYS A 99 -20.28 -6.30 10.84
C LYS A 99 -20.84 -7.47 11.66
N GLU A 100 -20.47 -7.57 12.94
CA GLU A 100 -20.99 -8.58 13.86
C GLU A 100 -22.51 -8.45 14.06
N GLU A 101 -23.03 -7.23 14.12
CA GLU A 101 -24.46 -6.93 14.20
C GLU A 101 -25.22 -7.23 12.89
N GLY A 102 -24.51 -7.47 11.78
CA GLY A 102 -25.08 -7.67 10.45
C GLY A 102 -25.57 -6.39 9.76
N THR A 103 -25.21 -5.22 10.29
CA THR A 103 -25.51 -3.93 9.65
C THR A 103 -24.69 -3.76 8.37
N ILE A 104 -23.42 -4.15 8.42
CA ILE A 104 -22.52 -4.21 7.25
C ILE A 104 -22.57 -5.63 6.68
N THR A 105 -22.82 -5.74 5.38
CA THR A 105 -22.94 -7.05 4.70
C THR A 105 -21.74 -7.39 3.82
N GLY A 106 -21.07 -6.39 3.23
CA GLY A 106 -19.84 -6.57 2.44
C GLY A 106 -18.68 -7.17 3.24
N GLU A 107 -17.68 -7.69 2.53
CA GLU A 107 -16.46 -8.26 3.13
C GLU A 107 -15.69 -7.18 3.89
N ALA A 108 -15.26 -7.45 5.11
CA ALA A 108 -14.51 -6.48 5.93
C ALA A 108 -13.17 -7.08 6.32
N LEU A 109 -12.08 -6.47 5.84
CA LEU A 109 -10.73 -6.96 5.99
C LEU A 109 -10.03 -6.32 7.18
N PHE A 110 -9.44 -7.16 8.01
CA PHE A 110 -8.69 -6.82 9.21
C PHE A 110 -7.33 -7.51 9.22
N LEU A 111 -6.61 -7.35 10.33
CA LEU A 111 -5.24 -7.82 10.50
C LEU A 111 -5.04 -9.30 10.16
N ASP A 112 -5.98 -10.17 10.56
CA ASP A 112 -5.86 -11.60 10.31
C ASP A 112 -5.99 -11.97 8.83
N ASP A 113 -6.66 -11.14 8.03
CA ASP A 113 -6.71 -11.30 6.58
C ASP A 113 -5.35 -11.00 5.97
N TYR A 114 -4.74 -9.90 6.38
CA TYR A 114 -3.42 -9.48 5.88
C TYR A 114 -2.32 -10.44 6.33
N LYS A 115 -2.38 -10.97 7.56
CA LYS A 115 -1.40 -11.93 8.08
C LYS A 115 -1.34 -13.21 7.26
N ARG A 116 -2.47 -13.66 6.69
CA ARG A 116 -2.49 -14.82 5.79
C ARG A 116 -1.76 -14.54 4.47
N GLU A 117 -1.60 -13.28 4.11
CA GLU A 117 -0.92 -12.82 2.90
C GLU A 117 0.48 -12.23 3.17
N GLY A 118 1.07 -12.49 4.34
CA GLY A 118 2.46 -12.14 4.64
C GLY A 118 2.66 -10.81 5.37
N PHE A 119 1.59 -10.15 5.83
CA PHE A 119 1.69 -8.98 6.70
C PHE A 119 2.49 -9.29 7.97
N ARG A 120 3.27 -8.31 8.41
CA ARG A 120 3.94 -8.33 9.71
C ARG A 120 3.97 -6.95 10.35
N TYR A 121 3.86 -6.94 11.68
CA TYR A 121 4.27 -5.79 12.46
C TYR A 121 5.80 -5.78 12.59
N LEU A 122 6.37 -4.58 12.61
CA LEU A 122 7.74 -4.35 13.02
C LEU A 122 7.78 -4.12 14.53
N PRO A 123 8.76 -4.69 15.25
CA PRO A 123 8.94 -4.44 16.67
C PRO A 123 9.56 -3.06 16.94
N GLU A 124 9.08 -2.37 17.97
CA GLU A 124 9.56 -1.04 18.39
C GLU A 124 10.89 -1.13 19.14
N HIS A 125 11.99 -1.11 18.39
CA HIS A 125 13.35 -1.24 18.92
C HIS A 125 13.82 -0.12 19.88
N TRP A 126 13.07 0.97 19.99
CA TRP A 126 13.41 2.15 20.80
C TRP A 126 12.63 2.28 22.09
N TYR A 127 11.59 1.47 22.31
CA TYR A 127 10.70 1.63 23.46
C TYR A 127 10.50 0.32 24.25
N ASN A 128 9.83 -0.68 23.68
CA ASN A 128 9.46 -1.89 24.41
C ASN A 128 9.45 -3.19 23.58
N ASP A 129 9.96 -3.15 22.34
CA ASP A 129 9.98 -4.26 21.38
C ASP A 129 8.59 -4.89 21.09
N LYS A 130 7.48 -4.20 21.38
CA LYS A 130 6.15 -4.62 20.96
C LYS A 130 5.91 -4.29 19.49
N ASP A 131 4.88 -4.91 18.93
CA ASP A 131 4.37 -4.63 17.60
C ASP A 131 4.00 -3.15 17.46
N ASN A 132 4.57 -2.48 16.46
CA ASN A 132 4.24 -1.11 16.09
C ASN A 132 3.00 -1.08 15.17
N PRO A 133 1.83 -0.56 15.59
CA PRO A 133 0.65 -0.52 14.73
C PRO A 133 0.61 0.70 13.79
N HIS A 134 1.52 1.66 13.93
CA HIS A 134 1.45 2.95 13.26
C HIS A 134 2.23 2.94 11.95
N GLY A 135 1.59 3.33 10.84
CA GLY A 135 2.27 3.49 9.54
C GLY A 135 2.46 2.20 8.74
N ILE A 136 1.73 1.13 9.05
CA ILE A 136 1.87 -0.19 8.41
C ILE A 136 1.81 -0.16 6.88
N TRP A 137 1.14 0.83 6.29
CA TRP A 137 0.99 1.00 4.85
C TRP A 137 2.29 1.46 4.16
N LEU A 138 3.26 1.99 4.91
CA LEU A 138 4.54 2.46 4.36
C LEU A 138 5.49 1.31 4.00
N ASP A 139 5.28 0.10 4.55
CA ASP A 139 6.08 -1.08 4.21
C ASP A 139 5.50 -1.78 2.97
N PRO A 140 6.29 -1.97 1.92
CA PRO A 140 5.85 -2.59 0.67
C PRO A 140 5.38 -4.03 0.84
N THR A 141 5.94 -4.78 1.80
CA THR A 141 5.46 -6.13 2.14
C THR A 141 4.02 -6.09 2.65
N ASN A 142 3.72 -5.12 3.52
CA ASN A 142 2.38 -4.96 4.08
C ASN A 142 1.40 -4.42 3.03
N ALA A 143 1.84 -3.51 2.15
CA ALA A 143 1.02 -3.04 1.04
C ALA A 143 0.63 -4.19 0.08
N LEU A 144 1.57 -5.10 -0.23
CA LEU A 144 1.29 -6.30 -1.02
C LEU A 144 0.30 -7.24 -0.32
N ALA A 145 0.43 -7.42 1.00
CA ALA A 145 -0.49 -8.24 1.78
C ALA A 145 -1.92 -7.67 1.80
N VAL A 146 -2.06 -6.36 1.98
CA VAL A 146 -3.35 -5.65 1.92
C VAL A 146 -3.98 -5.76 0.53
N ALA A 147 -3.19 -5.55 -0.53
CA ALA A 147 -3.66 -5.70 -1.91
C ALA A 147 -4.10 -7.14 -2.21
N LYS A 148 -3.33 -8.15 -1.76
CA LYS A 148 -3.68 -9.57 -1.98
C LYS A 148 -4.95 -9.98 -1.24
N ALA A 149 -5.13 -9.51 0.00
CA ALA A 149 -6.36 -9.76 0.74
C ALA A 149 -7.56 -9.11 0.05
N THR A 150 -7.36 -7.90 -0.52
CA THR A 150 -8.39 -7.18 -1.28
C THR A 150 -8.75 -7.91 -2.58
N GLU A 151 -7.77 -8.43 -3.33
CA GLU A 151 -8.01 -9.27 -4.52
C GLU A 151 -8.91 -10.47 -4.17
N LYS A 152 -8.58 -11.22 -3.11
CA LYS A 152 -9.39 -12.37 -2.68
C LYS A 152 -10.81 -11.99 -2.28
N ALA A 153 -10.98 -10.82 -1.66
CA ALA A 153 -12.31 -10.31 -1.33
C ALA A 153 -13.09 -9.94 -2.60
N LEU A 154 -12.43 -9.30 -3.58
CA LEU A 154 -13.02 -8.97 -4.87
C LEU A 154 -13.46 -10.22 -5.65
N GLU A 155 -12.65 -11.28 -5.66
CA GLU A 155 -13.03 -12.57 -6.26
C GLU A 155 -14.26 -13.20 -5.59
N SER A 156 -14.45 -12.97 -4.28
CA SER A 156 -15.61 -13.46 -3.54
C SER A 156 -16.89 -12.70 -3.91
N VAL A 157 -16.82 -11.36 -3.96
CA VAL A 157 -17.99 -10.50 -4.19
C VAL A 157 -18.33 -10.33 -5.68
N ASP A 158 -17.36 -10.50 -6.57
CA ASP A 158 -17.50 -10.37 -8.02
C ASP A 158 -16.71 -11.45 -8.78
N PRO A 159 -17.13 -12.72 -8.69
CA PRO A 159 -16.41 -13.87 -9.28
C PRO A 159 -16.38 -13.87 -10.81
N VAL A 160 -17.16 -13.00 -11.47
CA VAL A 160 -17.17 -12.90 -12.93
C VAL A 160 -15.91 -12.19 -13.44
N HIS A 161 -15.30 -11.32 -12.63
CA HIS A 161 -14.13 -10.54 -12.99
C HIS A 161 -12.84 -10.98 -12.25
N SER A 162 -12.82 -12.16 -11.62
CA SER A 162 -11.65 -12.69 -10.89
C SER A 162 -10.33 -12.61 -11.68
N ASP A 163 -10.33 -13.04 -12.93
CA ASP A 163 -9.13 -13.01 -13.79
C ASP A 163 -8.57 -11.57 -13.98
N VAL A 164 -9.44 -10.56 -13.93
CA VAL A 164 -9.05 -9.14 -14.01
C VAL A 164 -8.32 -8.74 -12.74
N TYR A 165 -8.92 -9.01 -11.57
CA TYR A 165 -8.33 -8.68 -10.27
C TYR A 165 -7.00 -9.38 -10.03
N GLU A 166 -6.88 -10.66 -10.41
CA GLU A 166 -5.62 -11.41 -10.33
C GLU A 166 -4.52 -10.77 -11.18
N SER A 167 -4.85 -10.41 -12.43
CA SER A 167 -3.88 -9.79 -13.34
C SER A 167 -3.45 -8.39 -12.88
N GLU A 168 -4.38 -7.62 -12.32
CA GLU A 168 -4.13 -6.28 -11.76
C GLU A 168 -3.23 -6.35 -10.52
N TYR A 169 -3.54 -7.24 -9.57
CA TYR A 169 -2.70 -7.50 -8.41
C TYR A 169 -1.28 -7.91 -8.83
N ARG A 170 -1.13 -8.86 -9.76
CA ARG A 170 0.20 -9.29 -10.23
C ARG A 170 1.00 -8.13 -10.82
N SER A 171 0.34 -7.26 -11.60
CA SER A 171 0.98 -6.07 -12.16
C SER A 171 1.44 -5.10 -11.06
N PHE A 172 0.63 -4.91 -10.03
CA PHE A 172 1.00 -4.11 -8.86
C PHE A 172 2.17 -4.72 -8.09
N GLU A 173 2.14 -6.03 -7.86
CA GLU A 173 3.18 -6.79 -7.19
C GLU A 173 4.54 -6.66 -7.91
N GLU A 174 4.55 -6.81 -9.23
CA GLU A 174 5.76 -6.63 -10.04
C GLU A 174 6.34 -5.21 -9.91
N ARG A 175 5.49 -4.17 -9.93
CA ARG A 175 5.93 -2.78 -9.76
C ARG A 175 6.54 -2.55 -8.37
N VAL A 176 5.87 -3.00 -7.32
CA VAL A 176 6.35 -2.84 -5.93
C VAL A 176 7.66 -3.59 -5.72
N ASN A 177 7.76 -4.84 -6.17
CA ASN A 177 8.99 -5.63 -6.03
C ASN A 177 10.18 -5.01 -6.78
N ALA A 178 9.95 -4.45 -7.98
CA ALA A 178 11.00 -3.74 -8.71
C ALA A 178 11.50 -2.49 -7.95
N ILE A 179 10.60 -1.74 -7.31
CA ILE A 179 10.95 -0.59 -6.46
C ILE A 179 11.76 -1.07 -5.24
N VAL A 180 11.32 -2.13 -4.57
CA VAL A 180 12.00 -2.70 -3.40
C VAL A 180 13.42 -3.12 -3.76
N GLU A 181 13.60 -3.90 -4.83
CA GLU A 181 14.92 -4.36 -5.27
C GLU A 181 15.86 -3.19 -5.58
N ALA A 182 15.37 -2.21 -6.35
CA ALA A 182 16.16 -1.05 -6.74
C ALA A 182 16.63 -0.24 -5.52
N TYR A 183 15.72 0.09 -4.60
CA TYR A 183 16.06 0.96 -3.48
C TYR A 183 16.80 0.26 -2.35
N GLN A 184 16.62 -1.06 -2.14
CA GLN A 184 17.49 -1.82 -1.25
C GLN A 184 18.94 -1.85 -1.77
N ALA A 185 19.13 -2.01 -3.08
CA ALA A 185 20.47 -1.97 -3.69
C ALA A 185 21.14 -0.60 -3.53
N LEU A 186 20.36 0.49 -3.68
CA LEU A 186 20.87 1.86 -3.54
C LEU A 186 21.11 2.29 -2.09
N ALA A 187 20.27 1.86 -1.15
CA ALA A 187 20.40 2.19 0.26
C ALA A 187 21.58 1.45 0.92
N GLY A 188 21.91 0.24 0.46
CA GLY A 188 22.89 -0.60 1.13
C GLY A 188 22.30 -1.34 2.33
N LYS A 189 23.13 -1.72 3.31
CA LYS A 189 22.70 -2.49 4.49
C LYS A 189 23.33 -1.97 5.77
N ASN A 190 22.68 -2.27 6.89
CA ASN A 190 23.15 -2.03 8.26
C ASN A 190 23.25 -0.55 8.63
N HIS A 191 22.40 0.28 8.03
CA HIS A 191 22.23 1.65 8.46
C HIS A 191 21.30 1.73 9.67
N THR A 192 21.38 2.84 10.39
CA THR A 192 20.57 3.13 11.57
C THR A 192 19.97 4.53 11.50
N ALA A 193 18.76 4.69 12.01
CA ALA A 193 18.06 5.97 12.00
C ALA A 193 17.52 6.36 13.37
N VAL A 194 17.52 7.67 13.64
CA VAL A 194 16.58 8.25 14.61
C VAL A 194 15.36 8.72 13.84
N ILE A 195 14.18 8.22 14.20
CA ILE A 195 12.91 8.57 13.55
C ILE A 195 12.16 9.66 14.35
N GLN A 196 11.23 10.36 13.72
CA GLN A 196 10.42 11.36 14.41
C GLN A 196 9.26 10.71 15.16
N MET A 197 8.54 9.80 14.49
CA MET A 197 7.39 9.09 15.02
C MET A 197 7.43 7.60 14.65
N PRO A 198 6.68 6.72 15.34
CA PRO A 198 6.70 5.27 15.07
C PRO A 198 6.36 4.89 13.63
N SER A 199 5.51 5.67 12.95
CA SER A 199 5.16 5.42 11.54
C SER A 199 6.36 5.39 10.60
N ASP A 200 7.37 6.23 10.87
CA ASP A 200 8.54 6.38 10.01
C ASP A 200 9.38 5.10 9.95
N GLN A 201 9.25 4.19 10.93
CA GLN A 201 9.92 2.89 10.94
C GLN A 201 9.59 2.08 9.68
N TYR A 202 8.30 2.00 9.33
CA TYR A 202 7.82 1.23 8.18
C TYR A 202 8.29 1.81 6.85
N ALA A 203 8.67 3.09 6.79
CA ALA A 203 9.22 3.70 5.58
C ALA A 203 10.69 3.31 5.32
N ILE A 204 11.43 2.81 6.33
CA ILE A 204 12.89 2.68 6.24
C ILE A 204 13.44 1.29 6.54
N GLU A 205 12.77 0.45 7.32
CA GLU A 205 13.38 -0.83 7.72
C GLU A 205 13.50 -1.82 6.56
N TRP A 206 12.56 -1.81 5.62
CA TRP A 206 12.67 -2.61 4.40
C TRP A 206 13.83 -2.16 3.49
N LEU A 207 14.33 -0.92 3.64
CA LEU A 207 15.56 -0.45 2.98
C LEU A 207 16.85 -0.96 3.65
N GLY A 208 16.74 -1.69 4.77
CA GLY A 208 17.89 -2.13 5.55
C GLY A 208 18.41 -1.08 6.54
N ILE A 209 17.56 -0.12 6.92
CA ILE A 209 17.87 0.96 7.86
C ILE A 209 17.08 0.72 9.15
N LYS A 210 17.75 0.33 10.22
CA LYS A 210 17.11 0.02 11.51
C LYS A 210 16.77 1.31 12.29
N ALA A 211 15.53 1.47 12.72
CA ALA A 211 15.18 2.52 13.66
C ALA A 211 15.75 2.20 15.06
N VAL A 212 16.52 3.13 15.65
CA VAL A 212 17.19 2.91 16.95
C VAL A 212 16.71 3.86 18.06
N ALA A 213 16.03 4.93 17.69
CA ALA A 213 15.39 5.86 18.61
C ALA A 213 14.26 6.60 17.89
N SER A 214 13.27 7.08 18.65
CA SER A 214 12.19 7.93 18.16
C SER A 214 12.11 9.22 18.97
N ILE A 215 11.87 10.37 18.32
CA ILE A 215 11.66 11.67 18.99
C ILE A 215 10.37 11.64 19.79
N LYS A 216 9.28 11.15 19.20
CA LYS A 216 8.00 10.88 19.85
C LYS A 216 7.79 9.37 19.84
N PRO A 217 8.18 8.64 20.91
CA PRO A 217 8.28 7.19 20.86
C PRO A 217 6.93 6.47 20.85
N GLU A 218 5.89 7.08 21.44
CA GLU A 218 4.50 6.63 21.31
C GLU A 218 3.51 7.78 21.57
N GLU A 219 2.24 7.60 21.18
CA GLU A 219 1.16 8.59 21.38
C GLU A 219 1.03 9.03 22.85
N GLU A 220 0.96 8.05 23.76
CA GLU A 220 0.82 8.29 25.21
C GLU A 220 2.12 8.72 25.90
N VAL A 221 3.27 8.59 25.24
CA VAL A 221 4.60 8.82 25.84
C VAL A 221 5.10 10.23 25.49
N PRO A 222 5.57 11.04 26.46
CA PRO A 222 6.13 12.36 26.15
C PRO A 222 7.26 12.30 25.11
N ALA A 223 7.34 13.33 24.26
CA ALA A 223 8.46 13.46 23.34
C ALA A 223 9.78 13.60 24.11
N ILE A 224 10.84 13.01 23.57
CA ILE A 224 12.19 13.10 24.13
C ILE A 224 12.80 14.43 23.68
N GLY A 225 13.44 15.14 24.60
CA GLY A 225 14.11 16.39 24.30
C GLY A 225 15.23 16.20 23.28
N VAL A 226 15.40 17.16 22.36
CA VAL A 226 16.44 17.11 21.32
C VAL A 226 17.82 16.88 21.94
N ASP A 227 18.16 17.59 23.01
CA ASP A 227 19.47 17.48 23.68
C ASP A 227 19.74 16.08 24.25
N ASP A 228 18.70 15.39 24.73
CA ASP A 228 18.81 14.03 25.26
C ASP A 228 19.03 12.99 24.14
N LEU A 229 18.56 13.28 22.92
CA LEU A 229 18.74 12.42 21.75
C LEU A 229 20.06 12.63 21.01
N VAL A 230 20.74 13.78 21.18
CA VAL A 230 22.01 14.07 20.47
C VAL A 230 23.04 12.94 20.60
N PRO A 231 23.30 12.33 21.78
CA PRO A 231 24.26 11.24 21.91
C PRO A 231 23.90 10.00 21.07
N THR A 232 22.61 9.69 20.94
CA THR A 232 22.12 8.58 20.11
C THR A 232 22.18 8.95 18.64
N ALA A 233 21.73 10.14 18.26
CA ALA A 233 21.76 10.64 16.89
C ALA A 233 23.19 10.69 16.33
N ARG A 234 24.20 11.06 17.12
CA ARG A 234 25.62 11.02 16.69
C ARG A 234 26.10 9.63 16.27
N LYS A 235 25.49 8.56 16.79
CA LYS A 235 25.80 7.17 16.44
C LYS A 235 24.95 6.63 15.30
N ALA A 236 23.78 7.23 15.04
CA ALA A 236 22.93 6.88 13.92
C ALA A 236 23.51 7.39 12.58
N ASP A 237 23.01 6.89 11.46
CA ASP A 237 23.44 7.30 10.13
C ASP A 237 22.60 8.46 9.59
N ILE A 238 21.31 8.50 9.94
CA ILE A 238 20.33 9.46 9.40
C ILE A 238 19.25 9.80 10.44
N ILE A 239 18.63 10.97 10.28
CA ILE A 239 17.39 11.32 10.96
C ILE A 239 16.24 11.33 9.95
N VAL A 240 15.11 10.73 10.28
CA VAL A 240 13.95 10.66 9.38
C VAL A 240 12.76 11.31 10.06
N TYR A 241 11.99 12.10 9.31
CA TYR A 241 10.78 12.73 9.83
C TYR A 241 9.70 12.86 8.77
N ALA A 242 8.45 12.94 9.22
CA ALA A 242 7.28 13.08 8.35
C ALA A 242 7.05 14.53 7.90
N LEU A 243 6.86 14.75 6.60
CA LEU A 243 6.52 16.02 5.96
C LEU A 243 5.18 16.57 6.48
N ASP A 244 4.22 15.67 6.66
CA ASP A 244 2.85 15.91 7.10
C ASP A 244 2.71 16.06 8.63
N SER A 245 3.83 16.05 9.36
CA SER A 245 3.83 16.35 10.79
C SER A 245 3.76 17.86 11.11
N PRO A 246 3.24 18.24 12.30
CA PRO A 246 3.32 19.60 12.83
C PRO A 246 4.72 20.22 12.77
N ASP A 247 4.78 21.53 12.49
CA ASP A 247 6.03 22.26 12.31
C ASP A 247 6.99 22.11 13.50
N GLN A 248 6.48 22.10 14.74
CA GLN A 248 7.31 21.91 15.92
C GLN A 248 8.05 20.57 15.92
N MET A 249 7.43 19.50 15.41
CA MET A 249 8.08 18.19 15.32
C MET A 249 9.10 18.14 14.18
N LYS A 250 8.82 18.81 13.05
CA LYS A 250 9.79 18.94 11.95
C LYS A 250 11.02 19.73 12.39
N ASP A 251 10.80 20.81 13.13
CA ASP A 251 11.87 21.64 13.67
C ASP A 251 12.73 20.88 14.68
N ALA A 252 12.12 20.06 15.55
CA ALA A 252 12.87 19.20 16.46
C ALA A 252 13.78 18.19 15.72
N ALA A 253 13.29 17.57 14.64
CA ALA A 253 14.10 16.66 13.83
C ALA A 253 15.27 17.38 13.12
N LYS A 254 15.00 18.57 12.55
CA LYS A 254 16.03 19.41 11.91
C LYS A 254 17.06 19.93 12.92
N GLU A 255 16.64 20.32 14.11
CA GLU A 255 17.53 20.73 15.19
C GLU A 255 18.42 19.56 15.65
N LEU A 256 17.84 18.37 15.81
CA LEU A 256 18.59 17.16 16.14
C LEU A 256 19.64 16.85 15.07
N ALA A 257 19.31 17.03 13.79
CA ALA A 257 20.25 16.86 12.69
C ALA A 257 21.40 17.88 12.76
N ALA A 258 21.09 19.16 12.97
CA ALA A 258 22.09 20.20 13.12
C ALA A 258 23.03 19.95 14.32
N LYS A 259 22.50 19.52 15.47
CA LYS A 259 23.29 19.26 16.69
C LYS A 259 24.11 17.96 16.63
N SER A 260 23.62 16.95 15.92
CA SER A 260 24.31 15.66 15.75
C SER A 260 25.30 15.63 14.59
N GLY A 261 25.15 16.54 13.63
CA GLY A 261 25.93 16.58 12.39
C GLY A 261 25.55 15.48 11.40
N LYS A 262 24.35 14.91 11.52
CA LYS A 262 23.84 13.85 10.64
C LYS A 262 22.94 14.41 9.54
N PRO A 263 22.89 13.76 8.36
CA PRO A 263 21.89 14.09 7.36
C PRO A 263 20.48 13.75 7.87
N PHE A 264 19.48 14.34 7.21
CA PHE A 264 18.09 13.97 7.44
C PHE A 264 17.37 13.69 6.12
N ALA A 265 16.35 12.85 6.19
CA ALA A 265 15.36 12.65 5.12
C ALA A 265 13.97 13.05 5.61
N GLU A 266 13.21 13.62 4.69
CA GLU A 266 11.80 13.94 4.86
C GLU A 266 11.00 12.91 4.06
N ILE A 267 9.99 12.32 4.69
CA ILE A 267 9.10 11.31 4.08
C ILE A 267 7.65 11.74 4.20
N THR A 268 6.80 11.27 3.29
CA THR A 268 5.33 11.45 3.38
C THR A 268 4.72 10.24 4.07
N VAL A 269 4.02 10.45 5.18
CA VAL A 269 3.35 9.38 5.94
C VAL A 269 1.88 9.27 5.55
N PHE A 270 1.17 10.40 5.47
CA PHE A 270 -0.21 10.47 4.97
C PHE A 270 -0.29 11.22 3.64
N TRP A 271 -1.07 10.65 2.70
CA TRP A 271 -1.37 11.27 1.42
C TRP A 271 -2.76 10.85 0.93
N SER A 272 -3.29 11.57 -0.06
CA SER A 272 -4.49 11.20 -0.81
C SER A 272 -4.26 11.42 -2.30
N ASP A 273 -5.09 10.78 -3.13
CA ASP A 273 -5.19 11.05 -4.57
C ASP A 273 -3.89 10.86 -5.38
N ARG A 274 -2.98 10.02 -4.87
CA ARG A 274 -1.70 9.67 -5.52
C ARG A 274 -1.51 8.15 -5.52
N PRO A 275 -0.86 7.56 -6.54
CA PRO A 275 -0.52 6.14 -6.54
C PRO A 275 0.42 5.79 -5.38
N TYR A 276 0.22 4.62 -4.78
CA TYR A 276 1.08 4.11 -3.70
C TYR A 276 2.54 4.01 -4.15
N THR A 277 2.76 3.47 -5.34
CA THR A 277 4.09 3.27 -5.91
C THR A 277 4.84 4.59 -6.13
N GLU A 278 4.14 5.69 -6.42
CA GLU A 278 4.74 7.02 -6.52
C GLU A 278 5.30 7.49 -5.18
N VAL A 279 4.50 7.40 -4.11
CA VAL A 279 4.92 7.79 -2.76
C VAL A 279 6.03 6.88 -2.22
N LEU A 280 5.95 5.57 -2.51
CA LEU A 280 7.01 4.62 -2.16
C LEU A 280 8.34 5.02 -2.80
N ILE A 281 8.34 5.40 -4.09
CA ILE A 281 9.52 5.88 -4.81
C ILE A 281 10.05 7.17 -4.18
N GLU A 282 9.19 8.15 -3.90
CA GLU A 282 9.58 9.44 -3.34
C GLU A 282 10.23 9.32 -1.96
N ASN A 283 9.59 8.58 -1.06
CA ASN A 283 10.12 8.34 0.28
C ASN A 283 11.48 7.64 0.21
N SER A 284 11.58 6.60 -0.62
CA SER A 284 12.83 5.85 -0.79
C SER A 284 13.94 6.71 -1.38
N ALA A 285 13.62 7.53 -2.38
CA ALA A 285 14.57 8.44 -3.02
C ALA A 285 15.08 9.50 -2.03
N ALA A 286 14.21 10.05 -1.19
CA ALA A 286 14.58 11.01 -0.17
C ALA A 286 15.58 10.42 0.83
N VAL A 287 15.32 9.20 1.30
CA VAL A 287 16.18 8.48 2.25
C VAL A 287 17.54 8.12 1.63
N VAL A 288 17.56 7.50 0.45
CA VAL A 288 18.80 7.14 -0.25
C VAL A 288 19.66 8.36 -0.56
N LYS A 289 19.05 9.46 -1.03
CA LYS A 289 19.76 10.71 -1.31
C LYS A 289 20.40 11.29 -0.05
N ALA A 290 19.69 11.26 1.08
CA ALA A 290 20.19 11.79 2.35
C ALA A 290 21.36 10.97 2.93
N LEU A 291 21.37 9.64 2.73
CA LEU A 291 22.49 8.77 3.09
C LEU A 291 23.76 9.00 2.25
N GLY A 292 23.70 9.89 1.25
CA GLY A 292 24.81 10.15 0.34
C GLY A 292 24.88 9.19 -0.84
N GLY A 293 23.81 8.42 -1.10
CA GLY A 293 23.64 7.72 -2.36
C GLY A 293 23.65 8.73 -3.50
N ARG A 294 24.71 8.72 -4.32
CA ARG A 294 24.77 9.56 -5.52
C ARG A 294 23.73 9.02 -6.52
N PRO A 295 22.76 9.81 -6.99
CA PRO A 295 22.01 9.46 -8.18
C PRO A 295 22.92 9.64 -9.41
N GLY A 296 23.89 8.74 -9.61
CA GLY A 296 24.82 8.85 -10.73
C GLY A 296 26.19 8.17 -10.65
N GLU A 297 26.41 7.13 -9.85
CA GLU A 297 27.57 6.24 -10.04
C GLU A 297 27.10 4.79 -10.12
N ILE A 298 26.70 4.38 -11.32
CA ILE A 298 26.68 2.99 -11.71
C ILE A 298 28.15 2.54 -11.69
N LEU A 299 28.55 1.84 -10.64
CA LEU A 299 29.83 1.12 -10.62
C LEU A 299 29.90 0.23 -11.88
N PRO A 300 31.07 0.03 -12.50
CA PRO A 300 31.17 -0.79 -13.70
C PRO A 300 30.65 -2.20 -13.41
N VAL A 301 29.46 -2.47 -13.92
CA VAL A 301 28.70 -3.70 -13.78
C VAL A 301 29.40 -4.83 -14.53
N GLN A 302 29.57 -5.99 -13.89
CA GLN A 302 30.03 -7.21 -14.57
C GLN A 302 28.98 -7.65 -15.59
N ARG A 303 29.42 -8.27 -16.69
CA ARG A 303 28.59 -8.55 -17.89
C ARG A 303 27.25 -9.25 -17.62
N ASP A 304 27.11 -9.97 -16.51
CA ASP A 304 25.90 -10.71 -16.18
C ASP A 304 24.79 -9.85 -15.54
N ASP A 305 25.09 -8.66 -14.98
CA ASP A 305 24.04 -7.76 -14.47
C ASP A 305 23.51 -6.79 -15.53
N VAL A 306 24.04 -6.79 -16.75
CA VAL A 306 23.60 -5.91 -17.83
C VAL A 306 22.17 -6.26 -18.28
N GLU A 307 21.81 -7.53 -18.36
CA GLU A 307 20.45 -7.94 -18.73
C GLU A 307 19.42 -7.58 -17.65
N ARG A 308 19.81 -7.70 -16.37
CA ARG A 308 18.99 -7.29 -15.22
C ARG A 308 18.85 -5.78 -15.14
N TYR A 309 19.94 -5.03 -15.35
CA TYR A 309 19.88 -3.56 -15.39
C TYR A 309 19.09 -3.07 -16.59
N VAL A 310 19.17 -3.70 -17.77
CA VAL A 310 18.35 -3.32 -18.92
C VAL A 310 16.87 -3.59 -18.64
N ALA A 311 16.53 -4.71 -17.99
CA ALA A 311 15.17 -4.99 -17.55
C ALA A 311 14.67 -3.98 -16.50
N LEU A 312 15.49 -3.67 -15.48
CA LEU A 312 15.16 -2.70 -14.43
C LEU A 312 15.06 -1.25 -14.98
N SER A 313 15.94 -0.88 -15.92
CA SER A 313 15.93 0.41 -16.61
C SER A 313 14.73 0.52 -17.57
N LEU A 314 14.31 -0.58 -18.19
CA LEU A 314 13.08 -0.64 -18.97
C LEU A 314 11.86 -0.52 -18.06
N VAL A 315 11.83 -1.17 -16.90
CA VAL A 315 10.72 -1.06 -15.94
C VAL A 315 10.65 0.36 -15.37
N VAL A 316 11.75 0.91 -14.88
CA VAL A 316 11.81 2.30 -14.38
C VAL A 316 11.52 3.30 -15.50
N GLY A 317 12.04 3.07 -16.71
CA GLY A 317 11.77 3.90 -17.89
C GLY A 317 10.33 3.82 -18.39
N ILE A 318 9.67 2.66 -18.29
CA ILE A 318 8.26 2.47 -18.61
C ILE A 318 7.38 3.10 -17.53
N VAL A 319 7.72 2.94 -16.24
CA VAL A 319 6.98 3.55 -15.12
C VAL A 319 7.07 5.08 -15.19
N LEU A 320 8.28 5.64 -15.41
CA LEU A 320 8.46 7.08 -15.61
C LEU A 320 7.83 7.58 -16.91
N GLY A 321 7.91 6.80 -18.00
CA GLY A 321 7.32 7.13 -19.29
C GLY A 321 5.79 7.14 -19.28
N VAL A 322 5.17 6.22 -18.55
CA VAL A 322 3.71 6.19 -18.35
C VAL A 322 3.26 7.34 -17.45
N ALA A 323 3.99 7.63 -16.36
CA ALA A 323 3.71 8.77 -15.49
C ALA A 323 3.76 10.12 -16.26
N LEU A 324 4.79 10.34 -17.09
CA LEU A 324 4.88 11.53 -17.95
C LEU A 324 3.83 11.55 -19.08
N GLY A 325 3.51 10.39 -19.67
CA GLY A 325 2.51 10.28 -20.73
C GLY A 325 1.08 10.58 -20.27
N VAL A 326 0.77 10.30 -19.00
CA VAL A 326 -0.51 10.65 -18.35
C VAL A 326 -0.58 12.14 -18.01
N ILE A 327 0.53 12.76 -17.61
CA ILE A 327 0.61 14.20 -17.31
C ILE A 327 0.49 15.07 -18.57
N LEU A 328 1.02 14.61 -19.72
CA LEU A 328 1.01 15.36 -20.98
C LEU A 328 -0.27 15.17 -21.82
N LYS A 329 -1.22 14.34 -21.36
CA LYS A 329 -2.51 14.10 -22.03
C LYS A 329 -3.71 14.83 -21.39
N LYS A 330 -3.47 15.73 -20.45
CA LYS A 330 -4.45 16.70 -19.94
C LYS A 330 -4.24 18.08 -20.52
#